data_AF-A0A0R3WYG8-F1
#
_entry.id   AF-A0A0R3WYG8-F1
#
_cell.length_a   1.000
_cell.length_b   1.000
_cell.length_c   1.000
_cell.angle_alpha   90.00
_cell.angle_beta   90.00
_cell.angle_gamma   90.00
#
_symmetry.space_group_name_H-M   'P 1'
#
loop_
_entity.id
_entity.type
_entity.pdbx_description
1 polymer ?
#
loop_
_entity_poly.entity_id
_entity_poly.type
_entity_poly.pdbx_seq_one_letter_code
_entity_poly.pdbx_strand_id
1 'polypeptide(L)'
;MFLIRGERGAEAHLWQVPADLTSLRAQGVFLIVSNANTYDTEDRCWLWIGSTASSMNITAARHLIEQFQRCLPSELGVQMMVVEEVSEANSNTSQMQKCLCALNGGTLVHTPSSAIQHGE
;
A
#
# COMPACT_ATOMS: atom_id res chain seq x y z
N MET A 1 3.18 8.81 -2.54
CA MET A 1 2.14 7.76 -2.68
C MET A 1 1.64 7.78 -4.12
N PHE A 2 1.32 6.60 -4.67
CA PHE A 2 0.83 6.45 -6.04
C PHE A 2 -0.47 5.64 -6.05
N LEU A 3 -1.49 6.11 -6.76
CA LEU A 3 -2.66 5.31 -7.13
C LEU A 3 -2.29 4.45 -8.34
N ILE A 4 -2.52 3.15 -8.25
CA ILE A 4 -2.32 2.19 -9.34
C ILE A 4 -3.67 1.91 -9.98
N ARG A 5 -3.74 2.08 -11.30
CA ARG A 5 -4.89 1.65 -12.11
C ARG A 5 -4.42 0.67 -13.17
N GLY A 6 -5.07 -0.48 -13.23
CA GLY A 6 -4.92 -1.41 -14.34
C GLY A 6 -5.81 -0.99 -15.49
N GLU A 7 -5.33 -1.21 -16.70
CA GLU A 7 -6.14 -1.12 -17.92
C GLU A 7 -6.29 -2.52 -18.53
N ARG A 8 -5.91 -2.69 -19.80
CA ARG A 8 -6.08 -3.95 -20.51
C ARG A 8 -4.80 -4.78 -20.43
N GLY A 9 -4.89 -5.95 -19.81
CA GLY A 9 -3.75 -6.86 -19.70
C GLY A 9 -2.80 -6.46 -18.57
N ALA A 10 -1.49 -6.40 -18.86
CA ALA A 10 -0.44 -6.12 -17.88
C ALA A 10 -0.10 -4.62 -17.73
N GLU A 11 -0.81 -3.75 -18.46
CA GLU A 11 -0.59 -2.31 -18.42
C GLU A 11 -1.13 -1.69 -17.12
N ALA A 12 -0.25 -0.95 -16.44
CA ALA A 12 -0.54 -0.28 -15.18
C ALA A 12 -0.11 1.19 -15.26
N HIS A 13 -0.98 2.08 -14.80
CA HIS A 13 -0.69 3.50 -14.67
C HIS A 13 -0.47 3.87 -13.21
N LEU A 14 0.62 4.58 -12.93
CA LEU A 14 0.91 5.16 -11.62
C LEU A 14 0.55 6.64 -11.63
N TRP A 15 -0.35 7.04 -10.75
CA TRP A 15 -0.75 8.43 -10.56
C TRP A 15 -0.26 8.91 -9.21
N GLN A 16 0.63 9.89 -9.18
CA GLN A 16 1.07 10.47 -7.92
C GLN A 16 -0.11 11.18 -7.24
N VAL A 17 -0.33 10.86 -5.97
CA VAL A 17 -1.39 11.44 -5.13
C VAL A 17 -0.80 11.91 -3.79
N PRO A 18 -1.46 12.84 -3.09
CA PRO A 18 -1.04 13.27 -1.76
C PRO A 18 -0.86 12.08 -0.82
N ALA A 19 0.23 12.04 -0.04
CA ALA A 19 0.55 10.93 0.85
C ALA A 19 -0.15 11.10 2.22
N ASP A 20 -1.48 11.08 2.20
CA ASP A 20 -2.32 11.23 3.39
C ASP A 20 -3.44 10.19 3.43
N LEU A 21 -4.03 10.01 4.62
CA LEU A 21 -5.17 9.11 4.82
C LEU A 21 -6.37 9.48 3.94
N THR A 22 -6.58 10.79 3.70
CA THR A 22 -7.72 11.30 2.94
C THR A 22 -7.64 10.98 1.45
N SER A 23 -6.52 10.43 0.98
CA SER A 23 -6.32 9.99 -0.39
C SER A 23 -6.64 8.50 -0.59
N LEU A 24 -6.67 7.71 0.49
CA LEU A 24 -7.06 6.30 0.43
C LEU A 24 -8.56 6.17 0.07
N ARG A 25 -8.87 5.20 -0.78
CA ARG A 25 -10.24 4.92 -1.24
C ARG A 25 -10.48 3.42 -1.26
N ALA A 26 -11.68 3.00 -0.88
CA ALA A 26 -12.08 1.59 -0.87
C ALA A 26 -11.93 0.89 -2.22
N GLN A 27 -12.09 1.61 -3.33
CA GLN A 27 -11.96 1.06 -4.69
C GLN A 27 -10.53 1.14 -5.24
N GLY A 28 -9.61 1.78 -4.52
CA GLY A 28 -8.26 2.07 -4.99
C GLY A 28 -7.23 1.03 -4.56
N VAL A 29 -6.15 0.95 -5.35
CA VAL A 29 -4.93 0.22 -4.99
C VAL A 29 -3.80 1.25 -4.96
N PHE A 30 -3.02 1.30 -3.88
CA PHE A 30 -2.03 2.35 -3.69
C PHE A 30 -0.66 1.78 -3.35
N LEU A 31 0.38 2.36 -3.95
CA LEU A 31 1.76 2.14 -3.55
C LEU A 31 2.19 3.28 -2.61
N ILE A 32 2.59 2.91 -1.41
CA ILE A 32 2.96 3.82 -0.35
C ILE A 32 4.43 3.57 -0.05
N VAL A 33 5.26 4.58 -0.29
CA VAL A 33 6.68 4.54 0.01
C VAL A 33 6.93 5.53 1.13
N SER A 34 7.55 5.06 2.21
CA SER A 34 8.00 5.86 3.33
C SER A 34 9.50 5.68 3.48
N ASN A 35 10.24 6.77 3.34
CA ASN A 35 11.68 6.73 3.60
C ASN A 35 11.93 6.78 5.10
N ALA A 36 13.02 6.18 5.53
CA ALA A 36 13.56 6.31 6.87
C ALA A 36 13.68 7.79 7.22
N ASN A 37 13.21 8.14 8.41
CA ASN A 37 13.32 9.49 8.96
C ASN A 37 13.92 9.41 10.36
N THR A 38 13.99 10.52 11.09
CA THR A 38 14.55 10.56 12.44
C THR A 38 13.88 9.62 13.45
N TYR A 39 12.69 9.09 13.16
CA TYR A 39 11.89 8.21 14.02
C TYR A 39 11.71 6.78 13.50
N ASP A 40 11.83 6.53 12.18
CA ASP A 40 11.76 5.19 11.57
C ASP A 40 13.09 4.88 10.90
N THR A 41 13.74 3.78 11.32
CA THR A 41 15.12 3.46 10.94
C THR A 41 15.24 2.75 9.60
N GLU A 42 14.13 2.42 8.95
CA GLU A 42 14.09 1.62 7.73
C GLU A 42 13.14 2.23 6.70
N ASP A 43 13.57 2.22 5.43
CA ASP A 43 12.67 2.52 4.33
C ASP A 43 11.61 1.42 4.20
N ARG A 44 10.34 1.81 4.00
CA ARG A 44 9.21 0.88 3.90
C ARG A 44 8.36 1.13 2.69
N CYS A 45 7.87 0.04 2.11
CA CYS A 45 6.93 0.05 1.00
C CYS A 45 5.70 -0.78 1.35
N TRP A 46 4.52 -0.21 1.16
CA TRP A 46 3.25 -0.91 1.28
C TRP A 46 2.46 -0.88 -0.02
N LEU A 47 1.86 -2.01 -0.36
CA LEU A 47 0.81 -2.11 -1.36
C LEU A 47 -0.54 -2.16 -0.65
N TRP A 48 -1.23 -1.02 -0.59
CA TRP A 48 -2.57 -0.93 -0.03
C TRP A 48 -3.62 -1.41 -1.03
N ILE A 49 -4.45 -2.35 -0.63
CA ILE A 49 -5.60 -2.84 -1.39
C ILE A 49 -6.87 -2.40 -0.68
N GLY A 50 -7.63 -1.52 -1.33
CA GLY A 50 -8.95 -1.13 -0.85
C GLY A 50 -9.93 -2.32 -0.84
N SER A 51 -10.86 -2.27 0.09
CA SER A 51 -11.87 -3.30 0.39
C SER A 51 -12.76 -3.68 -0.80
N THR A 52 -12.91 -2.77 -1.77
CA THR A 52 -13.70 -2.95 -2.99
C THR A 52 -12.87 -2.72 -4.27
N ALA A 53 -11.54 -2.84 -4.16
CA ALA A 53 -10.66 -2.70 -5.31
C ALA A 53 -10.94 -3.76 -6.38
N SER A 54 -10.91 -3.34 -7.65
CA SER A 54 -11.14 -4.26 -8.77
C SER A 54 -9.98 -5.26 -8.89
N SER A 55 -10.30 -6.50 -9.29
CA SER A 55 -9.29 -7.53 -9.56
C SER A 55 -8.26 -7.09 -10.59
N MET A 56 -8.70 -6.32 -11.60
CA MET A 56 -7.85 -5.71 -12.62
C MET A 56 -6.76 -4.80 -12.00
N ASN A 57 -7.14 -3.89 -11.10
CA ASN A 57 -6.17 -3.00 -10.44
C ASN A 57 -5.21 -3.79 -9.55
N ILE A 58 -5.71 -4.79 -8.84
CA ILE A 58 -4.89 -5.64 -7.96
C ILE A 58 -3.87 -6.43 -8.78
N THR A 59 -4.29 -7.07 -9.87
CA THR A 59 -3.41 -7.82 -10.77
C THR A 59 -2.36 -6.92 -11.41
N ALA A 60 -2.76 -5.75 -11.92
CA ALA A 60 -1.84 -4.78 -12.50
C ALA A 60 -0.80 -4.31 -11.47
N ALA A 61 -1.22 -4.03 -10.23
CA ALA A 61 -0.31 -3.64 -9.16
C ALA A 61 0.69 -4.73 -8.80
N ARG A 62 0.25 -5.98 -8.61
CA ARG A 62 1.15 -7.10 -8.31
C ARG A 62 2.14 -7.34 -9.44
N HIS A 63 1.69 -7.30 -10.69
CA HIS A 63 2.57 -7.42 -11.85
C HIS A 63 3.64 -6.32 -11.88
N LEU A 64 3.22 -5.07 -11.63
CA LEU A 64 4.11 -3.93 -11.54
C LEU A 64 5.17 -4.12 -10.44
N ILE A 65 4.80 -4.61 -9.25
CA ILE A 65 5.75 -4.91 -8.18
C ILE A 65 6.72 -6.00 -8.60
N GLU A 66 6.24 -7.09 -9.20
CA GLU A 66 7.10 -8.16 -9.73
C GLU A 66 8.10 -7.62 -10.77
N GLN A 67 7.67 -6.73 -11.68
CA GLN A 67 8.58 -6.13 -12.66
C GLN A 67 9.58 -5.20 -12.01
N PHE A 68 9.17 -4.34 -11.08
CA PHE A 68 10.10 -3.50 -10.32
C PHE A 68 11.16 -4.34 -9.61
N GLN A 69 10.73 -5.45 -9.04
CA GLN A 69 11.60 -6.37 -8.33
C GLN A 69 12.60 -7.08 -9.25
N ARG A 70 12.20 -7.41 -10.47
CA ARG A 70 13.04 -8.10 -11.46
C ARG A 70 13.98 -7.16 -12.22
N CYS A 71 13.56 -5.92 -12.46
CA CYS A 71 14.25 -4.99 -13.33
C CYS A 71 15.12 -3.97 -12.57
N LEU A 72 15.14 -4.00 -11.23
CA LEU A 72 15.97 -3.09 -10.45
C LEU A 72 17.46 -3.35 -10.74
N PRO A 73 18.21 -2.39 -11.31
CA PRO A 73 19.64 -2.54 -11.54
C PRO A 73 20.38 -2.77 -10.23
N SER A 74 21.23 -3.79 -10.17
CA SER A 74 22.03 -4.11 -8.97
C SER A 74 23.01 -2.99 -8.63
N GLU A 75 23.37 -2.17 -9.62
CA GLU A 75 24.26 -1.01 -9.51
C GLU A 75 23.62 0.17 -8.76
N LEU A 76 22.28 0.20 -8.65
CA LEU A 76 21.58 1.21 -7.85
C LEU A 76 21.68 0.96 -6.35
N GLY A 77 22.33 -0.13 -5.92
CA GLY A 77 22.93 -0.23 -4.59
C GLY A 77 21.97 0.06 -3.43
N VAL A 78 20.77 -0.52 -3.44
CA VAL A 78 19.89 -0.45 -2.26
C VAL A 78 19.22 -1.80 -2.07
N GLN A 79 19.26 -2.26 -0.83
CA GLN A 79 18.46 -3.38 -0.33
C GLN A 79 17.04 -3.27 -0.90
N MET A 80 16.65 -4.27 -1.67
CA MET A 80 15.36 -4.34 -2.33
C MET A 80 14.26 -4.10 -1.30
N MET A 81 13.58 -2.95 -1.39
CA MET A 81 12.55 -2.58 -0.44
C MET A 81 11.43 -3.61 -0.53
N VAL A 82 11.25 -4.40 0.52
CA VAL A 82 10.19 -5.41 0.59
C VAL A 82 8.86 -4.67 0.55
N VAL A 83 7.99 -5.06 -0.38
CA VAL A 83 6.65 -4.49 -0.52
C VAL A 83 5.69 -5.33 0.29
N GLU A 84 5.18 -4.77 1.37
CA GLU A 84 4.20 -5.43 2.23
C GLU A 84 2.79 -5.18 1.72
N GLU A 85 2.03 -6.24 1.43
CA GLU A 85 0.62 -6.10 1.04
C GLU A 85 -0.26 -5.82 2.27
N VAL A 86 -1.05 -4.75 2.20
CA VAL A 86 -1.98 -4.33 3.26
C VAL A 86 -3.38 -4.32 2.67
N SER A 87 -4.28 -5.16 3.18
CA SER A 87 -5.68 -5.21 2.75
C SER A 87 -6.56 -4.43 3.73
N GLU A 88 -7.34 -3.47 3.24
CA GLU A 88 -8.34 -2.75 4.03
C GLU A 88 -9.40 -3.70 4.61
N ALA A 89 -9.71 -4.80 3.91
CA ALA A 89 -10.66 -5.81 4.38
C ALA A 89 -10.13 -6.60 5.59
N ASN A 90 -8.81 -6.63 5.79
CA ASN A 90 -8.17 -7.29 6.92
C ASN A 90 -7.75 -6.25 7.96
N SER A 91 -8.75 -5.51 8.47
CA SER A 91 -8.56 -4.49 9.49
C SER A 91 -8.16 -5.15 10.81
N ASN A 92 -6.85 -5.23 11.11
CA ASN A 92 -6.22 -5.44 12.43
C ASN A 92 -4.77 -5.98 12.35
N THR A 93 -4.08 -5.83 11.20
CA THR A 93 -2.67 -6.22 11.12
C THR A 93 -1.75 -5.11 11.66
N SER A 94 -0.63 -5.51 12.26
CA SER A 94 0.41 -4.55 12.69
C SER A 94 0.98 -3.75 11.52
N GLN A 95 1.03 -4.34 10.33
CA GLN A 95 1.44 -3.68 9.08
C GLN A 95 0.47 -2.58 8.68
N MET A 96 -0.85 -2.83 8.75
CA MET A 96 -1.85 -1.80 8.49
C MET A 96 -1.70 -0.62 9.44
N GLN A 97 -1.50 -0.88 10.73
CA GLN A 97 -1.30 0.17 11.74
C GLN A 97 -0.05 1.00 11.45
N LYS A 98 1.06 0.38 11.07
CA LYS A 98 2.29 1.09 10.67
C LYS A 98 2.07 1.94 9.42
N CYS A 99 1.40 1.39 8.41
CA CYS A 99 1.07 2.09 7.17
C CYS A 99 0.19 3.32 7.42
N LEU A 100 -0.90 3.17 8.20
CA LEU A 100 -1.80 4.26 8.55
C LEU A 100 -1.10 5.33 9.40
N CYS A 101 -0.26 4.92 10.35
CA CYS A 101 0.56 5.83 11.15
C CYS A 101 1.49 6.67 10.26
N ALA A 102 2.17 6.05 9.29
CA ALA A 102 3.03 6.75 8.33
C ALA A 102 2.24 7.80 7.51
N LEU A 103 1.06 7.44 7.01
CA LEU A 103 0.18 8.37 6.29
C LEU A 103 -0.44 9.46 7.16
N ASN A 104 -0.44 9.28 8.48
CA ASN A 104 -0.97 10.23 9.46
C ASN A 104 0.14 11.05 10.14
N GLY A 105 1.29 11.21 9.46
CA GLY A 105 2.42 11.99 9.97
C GLY A 105 3.07 11.40 11.23
N GLY A 106 2.98 10.08 11.44
CA GLY A 106 3.53 9.38 12.60
C GLY A 106 2.59 9.29 13.81
N THR A 107 1.33 9.69 13.66
CA THR A 107 0.32 9.58 14.73
C THR A 107 -0.51 8.30 14.57
N LEU A 108 -0.61 7.52 15.65
CA LEU A 108 -1.35 6.25 15.64
C LEU A 108 -2.83 6.45 15.29
N VAL A 109 -3.35 5.62 14.39
CA VAL A 109 -4.74 5.69 13.95
C VAL A 109 -5.55 4.62 14.67
N HIS A 110 -6.53 5.04 15.48
CA HIS A 110 -7.48 4.10 16.05
C HIS A 110 -8.43 3.60 14.95
N THR A 111 -8.19 2.39 14.45
CA THR A 111 -9.17 1.70 13.61
C THR A 111 -10.30 1.17 14.49
N PRO A 112 -11.58 1.40 14.15
CA PRO A 112 -12.68 0.81 14.90
C PRO A 112 -12.52 -0.71 14.86
N SER A 113 -12.56 -1.34 16.04
CA SER A 113 -12.57 -2.80 16.16
C SER A 113 -13.78 -3.33 15.41
N SER A 114 -13.58 -4.23 14.45
CA SER A 114 -14.64 -5.01 13.83
C SER A 114 -15.18 -6.03 14.83
N ALA A 115 -15.82 -5.54 15.88
CA ALA A 115 -16.69 -6.31 16.74
C ALA A 115 -18.13 -6.17 16.23
N ILE A 116 -18.73 -7.32 15.89
CA ILE A 116 -20.16 -7.63 15.75
C ILE A 116 -20.73 -7.55 14.31
N GLN A 117 -20.98 -8.74 13.72
CA GLN A 117 -22.33 -9.20 13.35
C GLN A 117 -22.32 -10.72 13.04
N HIS A 118 -22.42 -11.54 14.07
CA HIS A 118 -23.21 -12.78 13.99
C HIS A 118 -24.34 -12.61 15.00
N GLY A 119 -25.47 -12.12 14.50
CA GLY A 119 -26.75 -12.13 15.18
C GLY A 119 -27.70 -12.99 14.37
N GLU A 120 -28.00 -14.15 14.96
CA GLU A 120 -29.14 -15.07 14.73
C GLU A 120 -29.28 -15.80 13.39
#